data_AF-A0A537AP99-F1
#
_entry.id   AF-A0A537AP99-F1
#
_cell.length_a   1.000
_cell.length_b   1.000
_cell.length_c   1.000
_cell.angle_alpha   90.00
_cell.angle_beta   90.00
_cell.angle_gamma   90.00
#
_symmetry.space_group_name_H-M   'P 1'
#
loop_
_entity.id
_entity.type
_entity.pdbx_description
1 polymer ?
#
loop_
_entity_poly.entity_id
_entity_poly.type
_entity_poly.pdbx_seq_one_letter_code
_entity_poly.pdbx_strand_id
1 'polypeptide(L)'
;MHHHVATTGQAARQDTSWSRTARRILQQLLEVDPAAIDESHTLSDFEGCNLPDIAEKLTPMGWRIRVQDRIFSCFGVTCDVDEPISTLVARIELAERGVRCTLAH
;
A
#
# COMPACT_ATOMS: atom_id res chain seq x y z
N MET A 1 -16.32 -1.21 48.69
CA MET A 1 -15.95 -2.27 47.72
C MET A 1 -16.43 -1.78 46.36
N HIS A 2 -15.53 -1.26 45.52
CA HIS A 2 -15.04 -1.92 44.28
C HIS A 2 -16.21 -2.42 43.40
N HIS A 3 -16.45 -1.97 42.17
CA HIS A 3 -15.48 -1.75 41.08
C HIS A 3 -15.98 -0.70 40.08
N HIS A 4 -15.04 0.10 39.59
CA HIS A 4 -15.06 0.70 38.26
C HIS A 4 -15.24 -0.39 37.20
N VAL A 5 -16.18 -0.20 36.28
CA VAL A 5 -15.97 -0.65 34.89
C VAL A 5 -16.39 0.50 33.98
N ALA A 6 -15.44 1.40 33.75
CA ALA A 6 -15.38 2.16 32.53
C ALA A 6 -14.55 1.33 31.55
N THR A 7 -15.21 0.68 30.59
CA THR A 7 -14.56 0.32 29.33
C THR A 7 -15.63 0.29 28.23
N THR A 8 -16.09 1.47 27.84
CA THR A 8 -16.45 1.70 26.44
C THR A 8 -15.21 1.36 25.63
N GLY A 9 -15.09 0.12 25.19
CA GLY A 9 -14.27 -0.23 24.04
C GLY A 9 -14.85 0.53 22.86
N GLN A 10 -14.44 1.79 22.71
CA GLN A 10 -14.50 2.47 21.43
C GLN A 10 -13.63 1.62 20.51
N ALA A 11 -14.29 0.70 19.80
CA ALA A 11 -13.77 0.13 18.59
C ALA A 11 -13.21 1.30 17.80
N ALA A 12 -11.89 1.25 17.57
CA ALA A 12 -11.13 2.26 16.87
C ALA A 12 -11.97 2.71 15.67
N ARG A 13 -12.26 4.01 15.63
CA ARG A 13 -12.81 4.68 14.46
C ARG A 13 -12.04 4.14 13.27
N GLN A 14 -12.69 3.29 12.48
CA GLN A 14 -12.08 2.71 11.30
C GLN A 14 -11.53 3.87 10.49
N ASP A 15 -10.22 3.76 10.26
CA ASP A 15 -9.33 4.69 9.61
C ASP A 15 -9.88 5.16 8.26
N THR A 16 -10.72 6.20 8.27
CA THR A 16 -10.88 7.07 7.10
C THR A 16 -9.59 7.85 6.81
N SER A 17 -8.55 7.64 7.62
CA SER A 17 -7.22 8.20 7.52
C SER A 17 -6.26 7.35 6.68
N TRP A 18 -6.77 6.48 5.80
CA TRP A 18 -5.97 6.01 4.67
C TRP A 18 -5.19 7.19 4.11
N SER A 19 -3.87 7.15 4.28
CA SER A 19 -3.12 8.38 4.20
C SER A 19 -3.23 8.88 2.76
N ARG A 20 -3.38 10.20 2.59
CA ARG A 20 -3.28 10.82 1.26
C ARG A 20 -2.01 10.34 0.53
N THR A 21 -0.97 10.03 1.31
CA THR A 21 0.28 9.41 0.89
C THR A 21 0.07 8.03 0.27
N ALA A 22 -0.66 7.14 0.92
CA ALA A 22 -0.94 5.79 0.42
C ALA A 22 -1.74 5.76 -0.88
N ARG A 23 -2.80 6.58 -0.99
CA ARG A 23 -3.56 6.74 -2.24
C ARG A 23 -2.68 7.28 -3.37
N ARG A 24 -1.84 8.28 -3.06
CA ARG A 24 -0.89 8.84 -4.01
C ARG A 24 0.15 7.81 -4.47
N ILE A 25 0.69 7.01 -3.55
CA ILE A 25 1.66 5.96 -3.84
C ILE A 25 1.06 4.94 -4.82
N LEU A 26 -0.15 4.46 -4.56
CA LEU A 26 -0.78 3.47 -5.43
C LEU A 26 -1.20 4.06 -6.78
N GLN A 27 -1.63 5.32 -6.82
CA GLN A 27 -1.86 6.03 -8.08
C GLN A 27 -0.60 6.12 -8.93
N GLN A 28 0.55 6.41 -8.31
CA GLN A 28 1.85 6.46 -9.01
C GLN A 28 2.32 5.09 -9.49
N LEU A 29 1.87 4.00 -8.84
CA LEU A 29 2.24 2.64 -9.20
C LEU A 29 1.39 2.08 -10.34
N LEU A 30 0.07 2.34 -10.32
CA LEU A 30 -0.92 1.61 -11.13
C LEU A 30 -1.68 2.48 -12.14
N GLU A 31 -1.47 3.80 -12.16
CA GLU A 31 -2.25 4.78 -12.96
C GLU A 31 -3.78 4.68 -12.81
N VAL A 32 -4.26 4.06 -11.73
CA VAL A 32 -5.69 3.93 -11.45
C VAL A 32 -6.21 5.09 -10.61
N ASP A 33 -7.49 5.39 -10.76
CA ASP A 33 -8.16 6.41 -9.95
C ASP A 33 -8.10 6.00 -8.46
N PRO A 34 -7.55 6.86 -7.57
CA PRO A 34 -7.53 6.61 -6.13
C PRO A 34 -8.90 6.32 -5.51
N ALA A 35 -10.00 6.77 -6.15
CA ALA A 35 -11.36 6.48 -5.69
C ALA A 35 -11.80 5.04 -5.99
N ALA A 36 -11.15 4.36 -6.93
CA ALA A 36 -11.42 2.96 -7.28
C ALA A 36 -10.60 1.95 -6.45
N ILE A 37 -9.66 2.44 -5.62
CA ILE A 37 -8.82 1.60 -4.78
C ILE A 37 -9.49 1.39 -3.42
N ASP A 38 -9.92 0.15 -3.18
CA ASP A 38 -10.32 -0.33 -1.87
C ASP A 38 -9.11 -0.94 -1.14
N GLU A 39 -9.02 -0.78 0.17
CA GLU A 39 -7.92 -1.28 1.01
C GLU A 39 -7.91 -2.81 1.17
N SER A 40 -9.06 -3.43 0.89
CA SER A 40 -9.26 -4.88 0.86
C SER A 40 -8.88 -5.50 -0.48
N HIS A 41 -8.75 -4.71 -1.54
CA HIS A 41 -8.24 -5.19 -2.81
C HIS A 41 -6.77 -5.62 -2.69
N THR A 42 -6.36 -6.45 -3.62
CA THR A 42 -5.00 -6.93 -3.82
C THR A 42 -4.41 -6.26 -5.06
N LEU A 43 -3.10 -6.38 -5.28
CA LEU A 43 -2.51 -5.89 -6.54
C LEU A 43 -2.98 -6.72 -7.73
N SER A 44 -3.26 -8.02 -7.54
CA SER A 44 -3.75 -8.89 -8.60
C SER A 44 -5.15 -8.52 -9.10
N ASP A 45 -5.96 -7.80 -8.31
CA ASP A 45 -7.23 -7.22 -8.77
C ASP A 45 -7.05 -6.15 -9.86
N PHE A 46 -5.85 -5.59 -9.99
CA PHE A 46 -5.47 -4.60 -11.01
C PHE A 46 -4.61 -5.21 -12.12
N GLU A 47 -4.53 -6.54 -12.20
CA GLU A 47 -3.72 -7.23 -13.21
C GLU A 47 -4.17 -6.83 -14.62
N GLY A 48 -3.20 -6.42 -15.45
CA GLY A 48 -3.45 -5.97 -16.82
C GLY A 48 -3.75 -4.47 -16.95
N CYS A 49 -3.80 -3.71 -15.84
CA CYS A 49 -3.73 -2.25 -15.89
C CYS A 49 -2.39 -1.80 -16.50
N ASN A 50 -2.42 -0.65 -17.16
CA ASN A 50 -1.20 -0.04 -17.71
C ASN A 50 -0.27 0.35 -16.57
N LEU A 51 1.03 0.16 -16.80
CA LEU A 51 2.07 0.63 -15.90
C LEU A 51 2.74 1.85 -16.56
N PRO A 52 3.02 2.95 -15.84
CA PRO A 52 3.40 4.24 -16.42
C PRO A 52 4.58 4.22 -17.39
N ASP A 53 5.48 3.25 -17.22
CA ASP A 53 6.75 3.16 -17.96
C ASP A 53 6.81 1.98 -18.93
N ILE A 54 5.67 1.32 -19.18
CA ILE A 54 5.60 0.12 -20.01
C ILE A 54 4.55 0.32 -21.11
N ALA A 55 5.03 0.56 -22.33
CA ALA A 55 4.19 0.71 -23.51
C ALA A 55 3.70 -0.62 -24.10
N GLU A 56 4.36 -1.73 -23.75
CA GLU A 56 4.03 -3.06 -24.25
C GLU A 56 2.97 -3.75 -23.38
N LYS A 57 2.11 -4.53 -24.03
CA LYS A 57 1.13 -5.36 -23.30
C LYS A 57 1.86 -6.52 -22.61
N LEU A 58 1.85 -6.51 -21.27
CA LEU A 58 2.44 -7.57 -20.48
C LEU A 58 1.54 -8.81 -20.45
N THR A 59 2.18 -9.98 -20.35
CA THR A 59 1.48 -11.21 -19.90
C THR A 59 1.11 -11.05 -18.42
N PRO A 60 0.11 -11.79 -17.91
CA PRO A 60 -0.22 -11.82 -16.48
C PRO A 60 0.99 -11.95 -15.55
N MET A 61 1.85 -12.94 -15.82
CA MET A 61 3.06 -13.16 -15.04
C MET A 61 4.06 -12.00 -15.20
N GLY A 62 4.21 -11.47 -16.40
CA GLY A 62 5.07 -10.30 -16.66
C GLY A 62 4.61 -9.07 -15.89
N TRP A 63 3.29 -8.86 -15.80
CA TRP A 63 2.71 -7.76 -15.03
C TRP A 63 3.04 -7.88 -13.54
N ARG A 64 2.83 -9.07 -12.95
CA ARG A 64 3.12 -9.34 -11.53
C ARG A 64 4.58 -9.05 -11.18
N ILE A 65 5.52 -9.58 -11.97
CA ILE A 65 6.97 -9.35 -11.79
C ILE A 65 7.28 -7.85 -11.83
N ARG A 66 6.76 -7.14 -12.85
CA ARG A 66 7.04 -5.71 -13.03
C ARG A 66 6.47 -4.83 -11.92
N VAL A 67 5.29 -5.14 -11.41
CA VAL A 67 4.71 -4.43 -10.28
C VAL A 67 5.54 -4.64 -9.01
N GLN A 68 5.97 -5.88 -8.74
CA GLN A 68 6.82 -6.18 -7.59
C GLN A 68 8.18 -5.46 -7.69
N ASP A 69 8.83 -5.53 -8.85
CA ASP A 69 10.09 -4.83 -9.11
C ASP A 69 9.96 -3.32 -8.93
N ARG A 70 8.85 -2.72 -9.42
CA ARG A 70 8.58 -1.30 -9.29
C ARG A 70 8.39 -0.90 -7.82
N ILE A 71 7.58 -1.63 -7.08
CA ILE A 71 7.35 -1.38 -5.65
C ILE A 71 8.67 -1.45 -4.88
N PHE A 72 9.48 -2.47 -5.15
CA PHE A 72 10.79 -2.60 -4.54
C PHE A 72 11.73 -1.45 -4.94
N SER A 73 11.78 -1.07 -6.21
CA SER A 73 12.62 0.03 -6.68
C SER A 73 12.21 1.40 -6.13
N CYS A 74 10.91 1.63 -5.93
CA CYS A 74 10.38 2.91 -5.44
C CYS A 74 10.46 3.03 -3.91
N PHE A 75 10.23 1.94 -3.18
CA PHE A 75 10.01 1.97 -1.73
C PHE A 75 10.95 1.05 -0.93
N GLY A 76 11.73 0.18 -1.59
CA GLY A 76 12.57 -0.82 -0.92
C GLY A 76 11.79 -1.93 -0.22
N VAL A 77 10.50 -2.09 -0.57
CA VAL A 77 9.59 -3.06 0.06
C VAL A 77 9.31 -4.20 -0.91
N THR A 78 9.46 -5.44 -0.44
CA THR A 78 8.99 -6.63 -1.16
C THR A 78 7.51 -6.87 -0.88
N CYS A 79 6.73 -7.23 -1.89
CA CYS A 79 5.30 -7.47 -1.75
C CYS A 79 4.86 -8.79 -2.39
N ASP A 80 3.78 -9.35 -1.87
CA ASP A 80 2.99 -10.40 -2.52
C ASP A 80 1.83 -9.73 -3.27
N VAL A 81 1.60 -10.11 -4.51
CA VAL A 81 0.54 -9.48 -5.32
C VAL A 81 -0.86 -9.83 -4.84
N ASP A 82 -0.99 -10.95 -4.11
CA ASP A 82 -2.25 -11.47 -3.59
C ASP A 82 -2.49 -11.03 -2.13
N GLU A 83 -1.60 -10.22 -1.54
CA GLU A 83 -1.85 -9.63 -0.23
C GLU A 83 -2.75 -8.39 -0.31
N PRO A 84 -3.49 -8.06 0.76
CA PRO A 84 -4.27 -6.83 0.80
C PRO A 84 -3.39 -5.58 0.64
N ILE A 85 -3.85 -4.64 -0.17
CA ILE A 85 -3.22 -3.35 -0.42
C ILE A 85 -2.96 -2.59 0.89
N SER A 86 -3.85 -2.72 1.87
CA SER A 86 -3.64 -2.19 3.23
C SER A 86 -2.35 -2.68 3.88
N THR A 87 -2.01 -3.95 3.73
CA THR A 87 -0.79 -4.55 4.29
C THR A 87 0.45 -4.04 3.58
N LEU A 88 0.39 -3.91 2.26
CA LEU A 88 1.46 -3.31 1.47
C LEU A 88 1.72 -1.86 1.87
N VAL A 89 0.68 -1.05 1.95
CA VAL A 89 0.80 0.36 2.31
C VAL A 89 1.34 0.55 3.71
N ALA A 90 0.88 -0.22 4.70
CA ALA A 90 1.41 -0.14 6.05
C ALA A 90 2.93 -0.37 6.08
N ARG A 91 3.44 -1.30 5.26
CA ARG A 91 4.87 -1.56 5.13
C ARG A 91 5.61 -0.45 4.39
N ILE A 92 5.03 0.12 3.33
CA ILE A 92 5.61 1.28 2.64
C ILE A 92 5.68 2.48 3.59
N GLU A 93 4.62 2.78 4.34
CA GLU A 93 4.63 3.86 5.32
C GLU A 93 5.68 3.63 6.41
N LEU A 94 5.82 2.38 6.89
CA LEU A 94 6.84 2.04 7.86
C LEU A 94 8.26 2.22 7.28
N ALA A 95 8.48 1.83 6.03
CA ALA A 95 9.75 2.02 5.34
C ALA A 95 10.06 3.52 5.17
N GLU A 96 9.10 4.34 4.71
CA GLU A 96 9.28 5.80 4.58
C GLU A 96 9.57 6.48 5.93
N ARG A 97 8.91 6.03 7.01
CA ARG A 97 9.14 6.58 8.37
C ARG A 97 10.46 6.07 8.98
N GLY A 98 10.85 4.84 8.67
CA GLY A 98 12.10 4.21 9.10
C GLY A 98 13.34 4.78 8.41
N VAL A 99 13.18 5.31 7.19
CA VAL A 99 14.20 6.06 6.45
C VAL A 99 14.30 7.52 6.95
N ARG A 100 14.22 7.71 8.27
CA ARG A 100 14.89 8.85 8.92
C ARG A 100 16.26 8.38 9.39
N CYS A 101 17.18 8.20 8.43
CA CYS A 101 18.59 8.30 8.75
C CYS A 101 18.84 9.75 9.19
N THR A 102 18.69 10.04 10.48
CA THR A 102 19.41 11.17 11.07
C THR A 102 20.88 10.89 10.81
N LEU A 103 21.45 11.61 9.84
CA LEU A 103 22.89 11.79 9.73
C LEU A 103 23.34 12.42 11.03
N ALA A 104 23.68 11.57 12.00
CA ALA A 104 24.52 11.94 13.12
C ALA A 104 25.95 11.92 12.58
N HIS A 105 26.39 13.07 12.06
CA HIS A 105 27.65 13.74 12.40
C HIS A 105 27.90 14.92 11.48
#